data_AF-A0A384ICS5-F1
#
_entry.id   AF-A0A384ICS5-F1
#
_cell.length_a   1.000
_cell.length_b   1.000
_cell.length_c   1.000
_cell.angle_alpha   90.00
_cell.angle_beta   90.00
_cell.angle_gamma   90.00
#
_symmetry.space_group_name_H-M   'P 1'
#
loop_
_entity.id
_entity.type
_entity.pdbx_description
1 polymer ?
#
loop_
_entity_poly.entity_id
_entity_poly.type
_entity_poly.pdbx_seq_one_letter_code
_entity_poly.pdbx_strand_id
1 'polypeptide(L)'
;MDKGSSIPDEEWERFLREAEAGTGDAPEEPSARARMVTRRLDDEPALPLGWRVHEPPRRRNGKRWYVVGLIVVLALFGLTLTPGLLDGWFGGGTGGGSAGASGRATLDAPFKGSPAEHWATGTAGITMPSARATGWMSEKQVDEALESSLAFLVDSGLDPAVLRGERPVKAIAALNPEQADVREYLAHAFDRPTRGDDPLLLFSRFDPSYVRLAGDVIRTRGRITYREGDGGAVDVTADVTFVYPVVRAEGDSDEVARTIVRREIVMSWENPAEVEIAPGTFSLRTYRMDAANGGCGDTTGYFVPEFGKDRGPSKEGARVDPYERDTSMDERMRGRDASECGTATRT
;
A
#
# COMPACT_ATOMS: atom_id res chain seq x y z
N MET A 1 -79.48 9.22 34.64
CA MET A 1 -78.68 8.20 33.91
C MET A 1 -77.77 8.99 32.97
N ASP A 2 -76.44 8.88 32.93
CA ASP A 2 -75.57 7.73 33.17
C ASP A 2 -74.25 8.08 33.87
N LYS A 3 -73.61 7.02 34.35
CA LYS A 3 -72.55 6.92 35.37
C LYS A 3 -71.20 7.53 34.95
N GLY A 4 -70.62 8.31 35.86
CA GLY A 4 -69.22 8.70 35.81
C GLY A 4 -68.31 7.49 36.01
N SER A 5 -67.28 7.39 35.17
CA SER A 5 -66.22 6.38 35.21
C SER A 5 -65.40 6.52 36.49
N SER A 6 -65.76 5.77 37.53
CA SER A 6 -64.88 5.53 38.69
C SER A 6 -63.86 4.44 38.33
N ILE A 7 -62.61 4.68 38.68
CA ILE A 7 -61.50 3.71 38.56
C ILE A 7 -61.94 2.38 39.22
N PRO A 8 -61.78 1.22 38.55
CA PRO A 8 -62.16 -0.07 39.11
C PRO A 8 -61.44 -0.35 40.43
N ASP A 9 -62.13 -0.93 41.41
CA ASP A 9 -61.57 -1.21 42.75
C ASP A 9 -60.32 -2.12 42.69
N GLU A 10 -60.20 -2.96 41.67
CA GLU A 10 -59.01 -3.80 41.42
C GLU A 10 -57.75 -2.99 41.07
N GLU A 11 -57.89 -1.83 40.43
CA GLU A 11 -56.77 -0.91 40.17
C GLU A 11 -56.33 -0.21 41.46
N TRP A 12 -57.28 0.12 42.34
CA TRP A 12 -56.99 0.68 43.66
C TRP A 12 -56.26 -0.30 44.56
N GLU A 13 -56.69 -1.57 44.59
CA GLU A 13 -56.03 -2.60 45.41
C GLU A 13 -54.63 -2.96 44.89
N ARG A 14 -54.38 -2.86 43.59
CA ARG A 14 -53.03 -3.01 43.02
C ARG A 14 -52.15 -1.83 43.39
N PHE A 15 -52.64 -0.61 43.23
CA PHE A 15 -51.90 0.59 43.61
C PHE A 15 -51.52 0.60 45.09
N LEU A 16 -52.46 0.21 45.98
CA LEU A 16 -52.20 0.12 47.41
C LEU A 16 -51.14 -0.95 47.73
N ARG A 17 -51.20 -2.13 47.09
CA ARG A 17 -50.17 -3.17 47.24
C ARG A 17 -48.80 -2.72 46.75
N GLU A 18 -48.72 -1.96 45.67
CA GLU A 18 -47.46 -1.47 45.11
C GLU A 18 -46.87 -0.32 45.93
N ALA A 19 -47.72 0.53 46.53
CA ALA A 19 -47.28 1.58 47.46
C ALA A 19 -46.81 1.00 48.82
N GLU A 20 -47.45 -0.07 49.31
CA GLU A 20 -47.07 -0.74 50.56
C GLU A 20 -45.82 -1.61 50.42
N ALA A 21 -45.53 -2.10 49.21
CA ALA A 21 -44.34 -2.90 48.90
C ALA A 21 -43.02 -2.09 48.91
N GLY A 22 -43.08 -0.76 48.90
CA GLY A 22 -41.92 0.12 48.94
C GLY A 22 -41.09 0.10 47.65
N THR A 23 -40.79 1.28 47.10
CA THR A 23 -39.82 1.41 46.01
C THR A 23 -38.44 1.01 46.53
N GLY A 24 -37.83 -0.02 45.94
CA GLY A 24 -36.48 -0.46 46.29
C GLY A 24 -35.44 0.66 46.25
N ASP A 25 -34.35 0.47 47.01
CA ASP A 25 -33.32 1.47 47.25
C ASP A 25 -32.90 2.23 45.98
N ALA A 26 -32.98 3.56 46.06
CA ALA A 26 -32.47 4.44 45.03
C ALA A 26 -30.94 4.29 44.91
N PRO A 27 -30.34 4.38 43.71
CA PRO A 27 -28.89 4.29 43.57
C PRO A 27 -28.20 5.40 44.36
N GLU A 28 -27.36 5.04 45.32
CA GLU A 28 -26.55 6.02 46.05
C GLU A 28 -25.47 6.59 45.12
N GLU A 29 -25.58 7.88 44.80
CA GLU A 29 -24.49 8.57 44.11
C GLU A 29 -23.28 8.71 45.04
N PRO A 30 -22.06 8.38 44.56
CA PRO A 30 -20.87 8.51 45.37
C PRO A 30 -20.66 9.99 45.75
N SER A 31 -20.54 10.23 47.05
CA SER A 31 -20.34 11.56 47.63
C SER A 31 -19.18 12.30 46.96
N ALA A 32 -19.24 13.63 46.96
CA ALA A 32 -18.19 14.49 46.39
C ALA A 32 -16.78 14.19 46.93
N ARG A 33 -16.69 13.61 48.14
CA ARG A 33 -15.44 13.19 48.76
C ARG A 33 -14.87 11.91 48.15
N ALA A 34 -15.72 10.95 47.76
CA ALA A 34 -15.29 9.76 47.04
C ALA A 34 -14.74 10.09 45.65
N ARG A 35 -15.37 11.05 44.94
CA ARG A 35 -14.90 11.55 43.64
C ARG A 35 -13.58 12.32 43.73
N MET A 36 -13.29 12.98 44.85
CA MET A 36 -11.99 13.64 45.07
C MET A 36 -10.86 12.65 45.40
N VAL A 37 -11.16 11.52 46.05
CA VAL A 37 -10.14 10.51 46.40
C VAL A 37 -9.72 9.69 45.19
N THR A 38 -10.66 9.30 44.32
CA THR A 38 -10.33 8.58 43.08
C THR A 38 -9.52 9.46 42.13
N ARG A 39 -9.87 10.75 41.99
CA ARG A 39 -9.11 11.69 41.16
C ARG A 39 -7.68 11.92 41.67
N ARG A 40 -7.44 11.84 42.98
CA ARG A 40 -6.10 11.99 43.58
C ARG A 40 -5.21 10.76 43.39
N LEU A 41 -5.81 9.58 43.20
CA LEU A 41 -5.05 8.34 42.92
C LEU A 41 -4.66 8.23 41.43
N ASP A 42 -5.44 8.83 40.53
CA ASP A 42 -5.12 8.86 39.09
C ASP A 42 -4.09 9.96 38.72
N ASP A 43 -3.94 11.01 39.54
CA ASP A 43 -3.05 12.16 39.30
C ASP A 43 -1.68 12.08 40.03
N GLU A 44 -1.26 10.92 40.55
CA GLU A 44 0.12 10.76 41.07
C GLU A 44 1.11 10.43 39.92
N PRO A 45 2.04 11.34 39.56
CA PRO A 45 3.14 10.98 38.67
C PRO A 45 4.12 10.07 39.44
N ALA A 46 4.43 8.90 38.87
CA ALA A 46 5.49 8.03 39.38
C ALA A 46 6.82 8.79 39.36
N LEU A 47 7.26 9.27 40.53
CA LEU A 47 8.58 9.87 40.73
C LEU A 47 9.68 8.78 40.80
N PRO A 48 10.92 9.11 40.38
CA PRO A 48 11.90 8.12 39.92
C PRO A 48 12.66 7.49 41.08
N LEU A 49 12.76 6.16 41.10
CA LEU A 49 13.67 5.45 41.99
C LEU A 49 15.07 5.41 41.38
N GLY A 50 15.92 6.30 41.89
CA GLY A 50 17.35 6.32 41.63
C GLY A 50 18.13 5.22 42.37
N TRP A 51 19.02 4.59 41.61
CA TRP A 51 20.35 4.04 41.93
C TRP A 51 20.69 3.55 43.37
N ARG A 52 20.80 2.22 43.50
CA ARG A 52 21.99 1.42 43.91
C ARG A 52 21.52 0.13 44.60
N VAL A 53 21.48 -0.96 43.85
CA VAL A 53 21.71 -2.30 44.41
C VAL A 53 22.59 -3.04 43.43
N HIS A 54 23.83 -3.31 43.83
CA HIS A 54 24.72 -4.23 43.14
C HIS A 54 24.23 -5.65 43.39
N GLU A 55 23.89 -6.39 42.34
CA GLU A 55 23.63 -7.82 42.40
C GLU A 55 24.77 -8.56 41.65
N PRO A 56 25.48 -9.51 42.30
CA PRO A 56 26.62 -10.18 41.67
C PRO A 56 26.16 -11.23 40.64
N PRO A 57 26.97 -11.50 39.59
CA PRO A 57 26.57 -12.40 38.52
C PRO A 57 26.57 -13.86 38.97
N ARG A 58 25.41 -14.51 38.91
CA ARG A 58 25.31 -15.97 39.01
C ARG A 58 25.77 -16.62 37.71
N ARG A 59 27.00 -17.15 37.74
CA ARG A 59 27.49 -18.13 36.76
C ARG A 59 26.73 -19.45 36.92
N ARG A 60 26.08 -19.94 35.85
CA ARG A 60 25.91 -21.39 35.66
C ARG A 60 25.94 -21.77 34.17
N ASN A 61 27.02 -22.47 33.83
CA ASN A 61 27.27 -23.18 32.58
C ASN A 61 26.16 -24.21 32.28
N GLY A 62 25.90 -24.50 31.01
CA GLY A 62 25.11 -25.69 30.68
C GLY A 62 24.63 -25.96 29.25
N LYS A 63 25.33 -25.50 28.20
CA LYS A 63 25.60 -26.23 26.95
C LYS A 63 24.59 -27.35 26.54
N ARG A 64 23.41 -27.01 26.00
CA ARG A 64 22.49 -27.96 25.32
C ARG A 64 21.57 -27.26 24.29
N TRP A 65 22.12 -26.89 23.12
CA TRP A 65 21.28 -26.61 21.93
C TRP A 65 21.95 -27.00 20.59
N TYR A 66 23.27 -27.21 20.57
CA TYR A 66 24.01 -27.56 19.35
C TYR A 66 23.75 -28.97 18.75
N VAL A 67 22.82 -29.76 19.29
CA VAL A 67 22.53 -31.12 18.76
C VAL A 67 21.42 -31.11 17.69
N VAL A 68 20.58 -30.07 17.62
CA VAL A 68 19.53 -29.99 16.58
C VAL A 68 20.08 -29.39 15.28
N GLY A 69 21.06 -28.49 15.35
CA GLY A 69 21.67 -27.86 14.17
C GLY A 69 22.55 -28.78 13.31
N LEU A 70 23.07 -29.88 13.86
CA LEU A 70 23.98 -30.78 13.14
C LEU A 70 23.24 -31.78 12.22
N ILE A 71 21.96 -32.07 12.50
CA ILE A 71 21.16 -33.03 11.71
C ILE A 71 20.66 -32.40 10.39
N VAL A 72 20.41 -31.08 10.38
CA VAL A 72 19.94 -30.37 9.18
C VAL A 72 21.06 -30.17 8.15
N VAL A 73 22.31 -30.02 8.58
CA VAL A 73 23.46 -29.84 7.68
C VAL A 73 23.86 -31.16 6.99
N LEU A 74 23.71 -32.32 7.65
CA LEU A 74 23.98 -33.62 7.03
C LEU A 74 22.90 -34.06 6.04
N ALA A 75 21.65 -33.58 6.18
CA ALA A 75 20.59 -33.80 5.19
C ALA A 75 20.79 -32.95 3.91
N LEU A 76 21.47 -31.81 3.99
CA LEU A 76 21.78 -30.96 2.84
C LEU A 76 23.04 -31.38 2.06
N PHE A 77 23.86 -32.29 2.59
CA PHE A 77 25.08 -32.78 1.91
C PHE A 77 24.91 -34.15 1.24
N GLY A 78 23.74 -34.77 1.34
CA GLY A 78 23.47 -36.14 0.89
C GLY A 78 22.58 -36.23 -0.34
N LEU A 79 22.77 -35.41 -1.39
CA LEU A 79 22.24 -35.74 -2.73
C LEU A 79 22.97 -35.04 -3.89
N THR A 80 24.29 -34.88 -3.78
CA THR A 80 25.14 -34.76 -4.97
C THR A 80 25.79 -36.12 -5.18
N LEU A 81 25.34 -36.86 -6.20
CA LEU A 81 26.11 -37.87 -6.97
C LEU A 81 25.15 -38.67 -7.90
N THR A 82 24.87 -38.13 -9.08
CA THR A 82 24.69 -38.97 -10.29
C THR A 82 25.65 -38.47 -11.36
N PRO A 83 26.67 -39.27 -11.72
CA PRO A 83 27.66 -38.92 -12.74
C PRO A 83 27.16 -39.35 -14.13
N GLY A 84 27.31 -38.47 -15.12
CA GLY A 84 27.21 -38.86 -16.53
C GLY A 84 26.36 -37.93 -17.38
N LEU A 85 26.96 -36.85 -17.89
CA LEU A 85 26.99 -36.48 -19.31
C LEU A 85 27.74 -35.14 -19.45
N LEU A 86 29.07 -35.21 -19.42
CA LEU A 86 29.91 -34.19 -20.01
C LEU A 86 30.55 -34.83 -21.25
N ASP A 87 29.80 -34.79 -22.35
CA ASP A 87 30.34 -34.93 -23.70
C ASP A 87 29.63 -33.91 -24.57
N GLY A 88 30.38 -32.94 -25.08
CA GLY A 88 29.84 -31.88 -25.93
C GLY A 88 30.58 -30.55 -25.86
N TRP A 89 31.90 -30.58 -25.69
CA TRP A 89 32.75 -29.41 -25.85
C TRP A 89 32.91 -29.10 -27.36
N PHE A 90 32.58 -27.86 -27.73
CA PHE A 90 32.94 -27.10 -28.94
C PHE A 90 31.96 -27.14 -30.13
N GLY A 91 31.13 -26.09 -30.18
CA GLY A 91 30.55 -25.58 -31.41
C GLY A 91 30.47 -24.06 -31.31
N GLY A 92 31.43 -23.36 -31.92
CA GLY A 92 31.42 -21.90 -31.99
C GLY A 92 30.20 -21.42 -32.77
N GLY A 93 29.41 -20.55 -32.15
CA GLY A 93 28.29 -19.87 -32.77
C GLY A 93 27.97 -18.61 -31.98
N THR A 94 28.22 -17.46 -32.59
CA THR A 94 27.77 -16.16 -32.11
C THR A 94 26.25 -16.15 -32.04
N GLY A 95 25.71 -16.41 -30.85
CA GLY A 95 24.28 -16.36 -30.57
C GLY A 95 24.05 -15.43 -29.40
N GLY A 96 23.57 -14.22 -29.68
CA GLY A 96 23.05 -13.32 -28.65
C GLY A 96 22.00 -14.06 -27.82
N GLY A 97 22.28 -14.23 -26.54
CA GLY A 97 21.38 -14.87 -25.59
C GLY A 97 20.11 -14.05 -25.43
N SER A 98 19.13 -14.29 -26.30
CA SER A 98 17.73 -14.02 -26.00
C SER A 98 17.32 -15.00 -24.91
N ALA A 99 17.36 -14.54 -23.66
CA ALA A 99 16.67 -15.20 -22.56
C ALA A 99 15.16 -14.97 -22.73
N GLY A 100 14.58 -15.62 -23.74
CA GLY A 100 13.15 -15.64 -24.03
C GLY A 100 12.46 -16.76 -23.26
N ALA A 101 11.67 -16.37 -22.26
CA ALA A 101 10.53 -17.05 -21.64
C ALA A 101 10.42 -18.59 -21.80
N SER A 102 10.77 -19.34 -20.74
CA SER A 102 10.31 -20.73 -20.57
C SER A 102 9.06 -20.78 -19.67
N GLY A 103 7.94 -20.34 -20.25
CA GLY A 103 6.59 -20.50 -19.70
C GLY A 103 5.68 -19.30 -19.95
N ARG A 104 4.52 -19.53 -20.58
CA ARG A 104 3.47 -18.51 -20.72
C ARG A 104 2.79 -18.28 -19.37
N ALA A 105 2.42 -17.04 -19.08
CA ALA A 105 1.57 -16.71 -17.93
C ALA A 105 0.24 -17.46 -18.02
N THR A 106 -0.24 -17.95 -16.89
CA THR A 106 -1.54 -18.63 -16.73
C THR A 106 -2.27 -18.03 -15.53
N LEU A 107 -3.56 -18.32 -15.36
CA LEU A 107 -4.31 -17.88 -14.18
C LEU A 107 -3.66 -18.33 -12.86
N ASP A 108 -3.13 -19.55 -12.81
CA ASP A 108 -2.44 -20.09 -11.62
C ASP A 108 -1.00 -19.57 -11.45
N ALA A 109 -0.39 -19.08 -12.53
CA ALA A 109 0.97 -18.56 -12.54
C ALA A 109 1.07 -17.26 -13.38
N PRO A 110 0.40 -16.17 -12.95
CA PRO A 110 0.22 -14.98 -13.78
C PRO A 110 1.52 -14.21 -14.07
N PHE A 111 2.53 -14.42 -13.24
CA PHE A 111 3.84 -13.78 -13.38
C PHE A 111 4.87 -14.63 -14.12
N LYS A 112 4.52 -15.87 -14.50
CA LYS A 112 5.45 -16.80 -15.14
C LYS A 112 6.09 -16.18 -16.37
N GLY A 113 7.41 -16.37 -16.51
CA GLY A 113 8.16 -15.86 -17.67
C GLY A 113 8.37 -14.34 -17.66
N SER A 114 8.25 -13.69 -16.49
CA SER A 114 8.66 -12.29 -16.28
C SER A 114 9.63 -12.15 -15.11
N PRO A 115 10.42 -11.08 -15.05
CA PRO A 115 11.20 -10.75 -13.87
C PRO A 115 10.37 -10.66 -12.58
N ALA A 116 9.09 -10.29 -12.68
CA ALA A 116 8.19 -10.16 -11.53
C ALA A 116 7.79 -11.48 -10.88
N GLU A 117 8.07 -12.63 -11.52
CA GLU A 117 7.92 -13.95 -10.90
C GLU A 117 8.70 -14.07 -9.58
N HIS A 118 9.82 -13.36 -9.47
CA HIS A 118 10.70 -13.36 -8.30
C HIS A 118 10.56 -12.14 -7.39
N TRP A 119 9.59 -11.25 -7.65
CA TRP A 119 9.37 -10.06 -6.83
C TRP A 119 8.51 -10.39 -5.61
N ALA A 120 8.58 -9.55 -4.58
CA ALA A 120 7.66 -9.68 -3.45
C ALA A 120 6.25 -9.15 -3.81
N THR A 121 5.28 -9.47 -2.97
CA THR A 121 3.86 -9.13 -3.16
C THR A 121 3.47 -7.91 -2.33
N GLY A 122 2.66 -7.02 -2.89
CA GLY A 122 2.04 -5.90 -2.17
C GLY A 122 3.06 -4.99 -1.46
N THR A 123 2.88 -4.72 -0.17
CA THR A 123 3.82 -3.85 0.55
C THR A 123 5.18 -4.50 0.80
N ALA A 124 5.28 -5.83 0.76
CA ALA A 124 6.54 -6.54 1.03
C ALA A 124 7.62 -6.29 -0.03
N GLY A 125 7.25 -5.78 -1.22
CA GLY A 125 8.21 -5.36 -2.25
C GLY A 125 8.63 -3.89 -2.17
N ILE A 126 8.15 -3.16 -1.16
CA ILE A 126 8.45 -1.75 -0.95
C ILE A 126 9.33 -1.62 0.29
N THR A 127 10.61 -1.34 0.08
CA THR A 127 11.55 -1.19 1.21
C THR A 127 11.37 0.16 1.89
N MET A 128 11.15 0.15 3.21
CA MET A 128 11.04 1.34 4.05
C MET A 128 12.42 1.76 4.62
N PRO A 129 12.72 3.06 4.74
CA PRO A 129 13.91 3.53 5.43
C PRO A 129 13.66 3.58 6.94
N SER A 130 14.72 3.52 7.76
CA SER A 130 14.60 3.84 9.19
C SER A 130 14.38 5.34 9.38
N ALA A 131 13.44 5.69 10.25
CA ALA A 131 13.16 7.07 10.61
C ALA A 131 14.31 7.70 11.41
N ARG A 132 14.43 9.03 11.29
CA ARG A 132 15.37 9.90 12.00
C ARG A 132 14.73 11.27 12.07
N ALA A 133 14.96 12.04 13.13
CA ALA A 133 14.53 13.44 13.17
C ALA A 133 15.07 14.21 11.96
N THR A 134 14.21 14.98 11.29
CA THR A 134 14.53 15.66 10.02
C THR A 134 13.58 16.83 9.83
N GLY A 135 14.11 17.99 9.44
CA GLY A 135 13.32 19.20 9.31
C GLY A 135 12.59 19.56 10.62
N TRP A 136 11.30 19.85 10.52
CA TRP A 136 10.45 20.18 11.68
C TRP A 136 10.03 18.96 12.52
N MET A 137 10.24 17.75 12.01
CA MET A 137 9.71 16.52 12.60
C MET A 137 10.74 15.80 13.49
N SER A 138 10.26 15.32 14.64
CA SER A 138 10.96 14.32 15.44
C SER A 138 11.05 12.97 14.72
N GLU A 139 11.92 12.06 15.20
CA GLU A 139 12.05 10.71 14.64
C GLU A 139 10.71 9.97 14.59
N LYS A 140 9.89 10.08 15.64
CA LYS A 140 8.56 9.47 15.69
C LYS A 140 7.61 10.04 14.63
N GLN A 141 7.62 11.36 14.44
CA GLN A 141 6.77 12.00 13.42
C GLN A 141 7.21 11.63 12.00
N VAL A 142 8.51 11.48 11.77
CA VAL A 142 9.03 10.98 10.49
C VAL A 142 8.57 9.54 10.26
N ASP A 143 8.59 8.68 11.28
CA ASP A 143 8.09 7.31 11.18
C ASP A 143 6.60 7.27 10.80
N GLU A 144 5.76 8.05 11.49
CA GLU A 144 4.32 8.19 11.17
C GLU A 144 4.08 8.73 9.74
N ALA A 145 4.89 9.69 9.29
CA ALA A 145 4.83 10.22 7.92
C ALA A 145 5.22 9.16 6.88
N LEU A 146 6.23 8.33 7.15
CA LEU A 146 6.63 7.22 6.29
C LEU A 146 5.55 6.15 6.20
N GLU A 147 4.94 5.77 7.33
CA GLU A 147 3.83 4.82 7.38
C GLU A 147 2.61 5.33 6.62
N SER A 148 2.25 6.61 6.82
CA SER A 148 1.13 7.24 6.11
C SER A 148 1.38 7.36 4.60
N SER A 149 2.63 7.62 4.22
CA SER A 149 3.06 7.63 2.81
C SER A 149 2.94 6.24 2.17
N LEU A 150 3.31 5.17 2.90
CA LEU A 150 3.08 3.80 2.43
C LEU A 150 1.59 3.48 2.33
N ALA A 151 0.77 3.92 3.31
CA ALA A 151 -0.67 3.74 3.27
C ALA A 151 -1.31 4.39 2.03
N PHE A 152 -0.85 5.58 1.64
CA PHE A 152 -1.28 6.21 0.40
C PHE A 152 -0.97 5.35 -0.84
N LEU A 153 0.21 4.73 -0.92
CA LEU A 153 0.54 3.80 -2.03
C LEU A 153 -0.37 2.56 -2.04
N VAL A 154 -0.75 2.06 -0.86
CA VAL A 154 -1.70 0.95 -0.74
C VAL A 154 -3.08 1.38 -1.25
N ASP A 155 -3.60 2.50 -0.72
CA ASP A 155 -4.93 2.99 -1.05
C ASP A 155 -5.06 3.48 -2.50
N SER A 156 -3.95 3.81 -3.17
CA SER A 156 -3.94 4.28 -4.56
C SER A 156 -3.58 3.21 -5.60
N GLY A 157 -2.83 2.17 -5.22
CA GLY A 157 -2.25 1.20 -6.14
C GLY A 157 -2.48 -0.27 -5.79
N LEU A 158 -2.98 -0.59 -4.60
CA LEU A 158 -3.18 -1.98 -4.15
C LEU A 158 -4.60 -2.25 -3.65
N ASP A 159 -5.39 -1.22 -3.34
CA ASP A 159 -6.77 -1.36 -2.89
C ASP A 159 -7.65 -2.01 -3.98
N PRO A 160 -8.30 -3.16 -3.72
CA PRO A 160 -9.09 -3.87 -4.73
C PRO A 160 -10.31 -3.11 -5.27
N ALA A 161 -10.86 -2.15 -4.53
CA ALA A 161 -11.96 -1.30 -5.00
C ALA A 161 -11.42 -0.27 -6.01
N VAL A 162 -10.29 0.37 -5.69
CA VAL A 162 -9.63 1.33 -6.59
C VAL A 162 -9.17 0.66 -7.87
N LEU A 163 -8.58 -0.54 -7.77
CA LEU A 163 -8.17 -1.31 -8.94
C LEU A 163 -9.36 -1.68 -9.84
N ARG A 164 -10.56 -1.88 -9.29
CA ARG A 164 -11.81 -2.09 -10.05
C ARG A 164 -12.49 -0.80 -10.52
N GLY A 165 -11.79 0.34 -10.42
CA GLY A 165 -12.28 1.62 -10.92
C GLY A 165 -13.15 2.40 -9.94
N GLU A 166 -13.30 1.99 -8.69
CA GLU A 166 -14.03 2.76 -7.69
C GLU A 166 -13.22 4.01 -7.27
N ARG A 167 -13.89 5.06 -6.78
CA ARG A 167 -13.22 6.31 -6.41
C ARG A 167 -12.29 6.10 -5.19
N PRO A 168 -11.02 6.54 -5.21
CA PRO A 168 -10.05 6.27 -4.16
C PRO A 168 -10.20 7.22 -2.96
N VAL A 169 -11.31 7.09 -2.23
CA VAL A 169 -11.68 8.03 -1.15
C VAL A 169 -10.60 8.16 -0.07
N LYS A 170 -10.01 7.04 0.37
CA LYS A 170 -8.97 7.04 1.42
C LYS A 170 -7.69 7.74 0.96
N ALA A 171 -7.21 7.41 -0.24
CA ALA A 171 -6.01 8.03 -0.80
C ALA A 171 -6.20 9.53 -1.04
N ILE A 172 -7.39 9.95 -1.52
CA ILE A 172 -7.72 11.38 -1.68
C ILE A 172 -7.72 12.11 -0.33
N ALA A 173 -8.24 11.49 0.73
CA ALA A 173 -8.28 12.10 2.06
C ALA A 173 -6.89 12.30 2.69
N ALA A 174 -5.85 11.60 2.22
CA ALA A 174 -4.48 11.79 2.67
C ALA A 174 -3.79 13.02 2.03
N LEU A 175 -4.36 13.55 0.95
CA LEU A 175 -3.82 14.71 0.24
C LEU A 175 -4.23 16.01 0.93
N ASN A 176 -3.35 17.01 0.90
CA ASN A 176 -3.63 18.33 1.45
C ASN A 176 -4.82 18.98 0.72
N PRO A 177 -5.96 19.20 1.40
CA PRO A 177 -7.15 19.80 0.77
C PRO A 177 -6.95 21.28 0.40
N GLU A 178 -5.93 21.94 0.95
CA GLU A 178 -5.61 23.34 0.66
C GLU A 178 -4.67 23.49 -0.55
N GLN A 179 -4.13 22.39 -1.08
CA GLN A 179 -3.29 22.42 -2.28
C GLN A 179 -4.16 22.65 -3.53
N ALA A 180 -4.19 23.90 -4.00
CA ALA A 180 -5.12 24.35 -5.05
C ALA A 180 -5.00 23.59 -6.37
N ASP A 181 -3.78 23.35 -6.86
CA ASP A 181 -3.52 22.63 -8.11
C ASP A 181 -3.96 21.16 -8.04
N VAL A 182 -3.68 20.48 -6.92
CA VAL A 182 -4.13 19.09 -6.71
C VAL A 182 -5.65 19.02 -6.57
N ARG A 183 -6.28 20.01 -5.93
CA ARG A 183 -7.73 20.06 -5.79
C ARG A 183 -8.43 20.24 -7.13
N GLU A 184 -7.89 21.11 -8.00
CA GLU A 184 -8.35 21.28 -9.38
C GLU A 184 -8.17 19.99 -10.18
N TYR A 185 -6.99 19.37 -10.11
CA TYR A 185 -6.72 18.06 -10.71
C TYR A 185 -7.76 17.00 -10.30
N LEU A 186 -8.02 16.84 -9.00
CA LEU A 186 -8.98 15.85 -8.48
C LEU A 186 -10.43 16.12 -8.88
N ALA A 187 -10.79 17.38 -9.13
CA ALA A 187 -12.11 17.76 -9.62
C ALA A 187 -12.33 17.35 -11.08
N HIS A 188 -11.26 17.26 -11.88
CA HIS A 188 -11.32 16.89 -13.28
C HIS A 188 -11.04 15.41 -13.54
N ALA A 189 -10.14 14.81 -12.77
CA ALA A 189 -9.55 13.51 -13.08
C ALA A 189 -10.56 12.38 -13.26
N PHE A 190 -11.64 12.35 -12.48
CA PHE A 190 -12.62 11.25 -12.55
C PHE A 190 -13.79 11.52 -13.50
N ASP A 191 -14.02 12.77 -13.89
CA ASP A 191 -15.21 13.15 -14.66
C ASP A 191 -14.90 13.40 -16.14
N ARG A 192 -13.78 14.07 -16.41
CA ARG A 192 -13.31 14.43 -17.75
C ARG A 192 -11.79 14.31 -17.82
N PRO A 193 -11.24 13.09 -17.74
CA PRO A 193 -9.80 12.89 -17.72
C PRO A 193 -9.16 13.45 -19.00
N THR A 194 -8.07 14.19 -18.81
CA THR A 194 -7.22 14.70 -19.89
C THR A 194 -5.80 14.15 -19.69
N ARG A 195 -4.88 14.37 -20.63
CA ARG A 195 -3.48 13.98 -20.41
C ARG A 195 -2.84 14.64 -19.19
N GLY A 196 -3.25 15.87 -18.87
CA GLY A 196 -2.78 16.59 -17.68
C GLY A 196 -3.51 16.17 -16.41
N ASP A 197 -4.78 15.80 -16.54
CA ASP A 197 -5.67 15.44 -15.43
C ASP A 197 -6.03 13.96 -15.47
N ASP A 198 -5.08 13.08 -15.79
CA ASP A 198 -5.35 11.65 -15.82
C ASP A 198 -5.28 11.09 -14.39
N PRO A 199 -6.36 10.47 -13.85
CA PRO A 199 -6.34 9.87 -12.52
C PRO A 199 -5.27 8.78 -12.40
N LEU A 200 -4.82 8.17 -13.51
CA LEU A 200 -3.77 7.16 -13.53
C LEU A 200 -2.40 7.68 -13.09
N LEU A 201 -2.19 9.00 -13.06
CA LEU A 201 -0.97 9.57 -12.51
C LEU A 201 -0.78 9.21 -11.03
N LEU A 202 -1.87 9.15 -10.26
CA LEU A 202 -1.86 8.81 -8.84
C LEU A 202 -2.47 7.43 -8.55
N PHE A 203 -3.54 7.06 -9.25
CA PHE A 203 -4.40 5.92 -8.87
C PHE A 203 -4.40 4.85 -9.96
N SER A 204 -4.04 3.61 -9.61
CA SER A 204 -4.06 2.51 -10.58
C SER A 204 -5.49 1.99 -10.71
N ARG A 205 -6.07 2.08 -11.91
CA ARG A 205 -7.51 1.84 -12.13
C ARG A 205 -7.72 1.04 -13.40
N PHE A 206 -8.62 0.07 -13.35
CA PHE A 206 -9.05 -0.70 -14.51
C PHE A 206 -10.57 -0.61 -14.66
N ASP A 207 -11.06 -0.59 -15.91
CA ASP A 207 -12.50 -0.65 -16.18
C ASP A 207 -12.98 -2.10 -16.00
N PRO A 208 -13.86 -2.38 -15.03
CA PRO A 208 -14.32 -3.74 -14.73
C PRO A 208 -15.19 -4.35 -15.83
N SER A 209 -15.71 -3.54 -16.76
CA SER A 209 -16.38 -4.04 -17.97
C SER A 209 -15.41 -4.51 -19.04
N TYR A 210 -14.14 -4.07 -18.98
CA TYR A 210 -13.10 -4.40 -19.96
C TYR A 210 -12.15 -5.49 -19.45
N VAL A 211 -11.63 -5.34 -18.23
CA VAL A 211 -10.71 -6.29 -17.61
C VAL A 211 -10.98 -6.54 -16.13
N ARG A 212 -10.49 -7.68 -15.66
CA ARG A 212 -10.43 -8.03 -14.24
C ARG A 212 -9.01 -8.48 -13.88
N LEU A 213 -8.65 -8.31 -12.61
CA LEU A 213 -7.39 -8.86 -12.11
C LEU A 213 -7.39 -10.40 -12.18
N ALA A 214 -6.24 -10.96 -12.51
CA ALA A 214 -5.99 -12.40 -12.46
C ALA A 214 -5.51 -12.77 -11.04
N GLY A 215 -6.47 -12.93 -10.13
CA GLY A 215 -6.21 -13.15 -8.70
C GLY A 215 -6.12 -11.84 -7.90
N ASP A 216 -5.63 -11.96 -6.67
CA ASP A 216 -5.49 -10.87 -5.68
C ASP A 216 -4.02 -10.47 -5.43
N VAL A 217 -3.07 -11.16 -6.08
CA VAL A 217 -1.65 -10.94 -5.92
C VAL A 217 -1.17 -9.88 -6.90
N ILE A 218 -0.65 -8.77 -6.37
CA ILE A 218 0.09 -7.75 -7.13
C ILE A 218 1.57 -7.85 -6.78
N ARG A 219 2.44 -7.97 -7.79
CA ARG A 219 3.90 -7.96 -7.57
C ARG A 219 4.41 -6.53 -7.55
N THR A 220 5.33 -6.27 -6.65
CA THR A 220 5.85 -4.93 -6.39
C THR A 220 7.35 -4.96 -6.23
N ARG A 221 8.02 -3.90 -6.67
CA ARG A 221 9.43 -3.67 -6.38
C ARG A 221 9.72 -2.19 -6.32
N GLY A 222 10.30 -1.74 -5.22
CA GLY A 222 10.64 -0.34 -5.07
C GLY A 222 11.07 0.00 -3.65
N ARG A 223 11.07 1.29 -3.35
CA ARG A 223 11.41 1.78 -2.03
C ARG A 223 10.81 3.15 -1.74
N ILE A 224 10.74 3.44 -0.46
CA ILE A 224 10.52 4.79 0.06
C ILE A 224 11.85 5.34 0.56
N THR A 225 12.07 6.63 0.35
CA THR A 225 13.16 7.43 0.92
C THR A 225 12.61 8.75 1.39
N TYR A 226 13.37 9.47 2.20
CA TYR A 226 13.00 10.83 2.59
C TYR A 226 14.24 11.70 2.78
N ARG A 227 14.01 13.01 2.73
CA ARG A 227 15.01 14.05 3.02
C ARG A 227 14.32 15.29 3.58
N GLU A 228 15.09 16.21 4.15
CA GLU A 228 14.60 17.55 4.42
C GLU A 228 14.33 18.27 3.08
N GLY A 229 13.19 18.95 3.03
CA GLY A 229 12.77 19.83 1.93
C GLY A 229 12.71 21.28 2.38
N ASP A 230 12.19 22.13 1.50
CA ASP A 230 12.09 23.57 1.77
C ASP A 230 11.16 23.86 2.96
N GLY A 231 11.42 24.96 3.68
CA GLY A 231 10.64 25.34 4.87
C GLY A 231 10.71 24.33 6.03
N GLY A 232 11.74 23.47 6.03
CA GLY A 232 11.91 22.41 7.02
C GLY A 232 10.96 21.22 6.82
N ALA A 233 10.26 21.13 5.68
CA ALA A 233 9.38 20.00 5.36
C ALA A 233 10.15 18.67 5.32
N VAL A 234 9.44 17.56 5.45
CA VAL A 234 9.98 16.23 5.17
C VAL A 234 9.45 15.74 3.82
N ASP A 235 10.30 15.72 2.81
CA ASP A 235 9.96 15.23 1.48
C ASP A 235 10.16 13.71 1.43
N VAL A 236 9.07 12.95 1.35
CA VAL A 236 9.06 11.50 1.20
C VAL A 236 8.92 11.15 -0.28
N THR A 237 9.92 10.48 -0.83
CA THR A 237 9.91 9.97 -2.20
C THR A 237 9.58 8.49 -2.22
N ALA A 238 8.52 8.12 -2.93
CA ALA A 238 8.19 6.75 -3.28
C ALA A 238 8.51 6.51 -4.75
N ASP A 239 9.39 5.54 -5.05
CA ASP A 239 9.60 5.03 -6.41
C ASP A 239 9.32 3.53 -6.40
N VAL A 240 8.18 3.14 -6.98
CA VAL A 240 7.66 1.76 -6.92
C VAL A 240 7.15 1.31 -8.27
N THR A 241 7.53 0.10 -8.68
CA THR A 241 6.94 -0.60 -9.83
C THR A 241 5.91 -1.61 -9.35
N PHE A 242 4.70 -1.52 -9.90
CA PHE A 242 3.59 -2.45 -9.70
C PHE A 242 3.40 -3.29 -10.97
N VAL A 243 3.07 -4.56 -10.80
CA VAL A 243 2.74 -5.47 -11.90
C VAL A 243 1.38 -6.08 -11.64
N TYR A 244 0.40 -5.64 -12.43
CA TYR A 244 -0.99 -6.05 -12.35
C TYR A 244 -1.25 -7.14 -13.38
N PRO A 245 -1.47 -8.40 -12.96
CA PRO A 245 -1.90 -9.42 -13.88
C PRO A 245 -3.40 -9.26 -14.15
N VAL A 246 -3.79 -9.28 -15.42
CA VAL A 246 -5.15 -9.01 -15.86
C VAL A 246 -5.59 -10.01 -16.91
N VAL A 247 -6.89 -10.25 -16.96
CA VAL A 247 -7.59 -10.98 -18.02
C VAL A 247 -8.77 -10.15 -18.49
N ARG A 248 -9.32 -10.48 -19.66
CA ARG A 248 -10.56 -9.85 -20.12
C ARG A 248 -11.69 -10.10 -19.12
N ALA A 249 -12.54 -9.11 -18.93
CA ALA A 249 -13.73 -9.25 -18.10
C ALA A 249 -14.71 -10.25 -18.72
N GLU A 250 -14.85 -10.22 -20.05
CA GLU A 250 -15.74 -11.08 -20.83
C GLU A 250 -15.00 -11.90 -21.91
N GLY A 251 -15.62 -13.02 -22.31
CA GLY A 251 -15.12 -13.93 -23.34
C GLY A 251 -14.39 -15.17 -22.79
N ASP A 252 -14.23 -16.19 -23.64
CA ASP A 252 -13.68 -17.51 -23.27
C ASP A 252 -12.13 -17.55 -23.22
N SER A 253 -11.48 -16.42 -22.99
CA SER A 253 -10.02 -16.31 -23.04
C SER A 253 -9.41 -16.15 -21.66
N ASP A 254 -8.69 -17.18 -21.21
CA ASP A 254 -7.87 -17.15 -20.00
C ASP A 254 -6.46 -16.58 -20.23
N GLU A 255 -6.27 -15.79 -21.30
CA GLU A 255 -5.02 -15.12 -21.58
C GLU A 255 -4.71 -14.08 -20.49
N VAL A 256 -3.66 -14.34 -19.71
CA VAL A 256 -3.12 -13.38 -18.75
C VAL A 256 -2.17 -12.42 -19.44
N ALA A 257 -2.52 -11.13 -19.39
CA ALA A 257 -1.64 -10.02 -19.69
C ALA A 257 -1.15 -9.37 -18.39
N ARG A 258 -0.13 -8.52 -18.50
CA ARG A 258 0.41 -7.76 -17.35
C ARG A 258 0.47 -6.29 -17.73
N THR A 259 -0.01 -5.43 -16.83
CA THR A 259 0.24 -3.98 -16.88
C THR A 259 1.32 -3.67 -15.85
N ILE A 260 2.41 -3.06 -16.31
CA ILE A 260 3.57 -2.73 -15.48
C ILE A 260 3.61 -1.23 -15.31
N VAL A 261 3.60 -0.74 -14.07
CA VAL A 261 3.48 0.69 -13.76
C VAL A 261 4.58 1.07 -12.80
N ARG A 262 5.56 1.86 -13.24
CA ARG A 262 6.51 2.53 -12.36
C ARG A 262 5.97 3.91 -12.01
N ARG A 263 5.88 4.21 -10.72
CA ARG A 263 5.40 5.48 -10.21
C ARG A 263 6.42 6.10 -9.27
N GLU A 264 6.74 7.36 -9.50
CA GLU A 264 7.58 8.19 -8.64
C GLU A 264 6.72 9.34 -8.09
N ILE A 265 6.56 9.40 -6.76
CA ILE A 265 5.80 10.45 -6.08
C ILE A 265 6.68 11.06 -4.99
N VAL A 266 6.69 12.39 -4.93
CA VAL A 266 7.29 13.16 -3.83
C VAL A 266 6.17 13.79 -3.01
N MET A 267 5.98 13.26 -1.81
CA MET A 267 4.99 13.68 -0.81
C MET A 267 5.69 14.59 0.20
N SER A 268 5.31 15.86 0.26
CA SER A 268 5.91 16.84 1.17
C SER A 268 5.05 16.99 2.42
N TRP A 269 5.63 16.62 3.55
CA TRP A 269 5.05 16.80 4.87
C TRP A 269 5.48 18.18 5.40
N GLU A 270 4.71 19.19 5.00
CA GLU A 270 5.03 20.59 5.25
C GLU A 270 4.93 20.96 6.73
N ASN A 271 5.71 21.95 7.14
CA ASN A 271 5.68 22.46 8.50
C ASN A 271 4.39 23.26 8.73
N PRO A 272 3.49 22.81 9.62
CA PRO A 272 2.22 23.51 9.88
C PRO A 272 2.41 24.90 10.52
N ALA A 273 3.62 25.23 11.00
CA ALA A 273 3.95 26.58 11.46
C ALA A 273 4.23 27.56 10.30
N GLU A 274 4.53 27.05 9.10
CA GLU A 274 4.93 27.84 7.93
C GLU A 274 3.88 27.79 6.80
N VAL A 275 3.10 26.72 6.71
CA VAL A 275 2.12 26.48 5.64
C VAL A 275 0.78 26.03 6.22
N GLU A 276 -0.32 26.51 5.64
CA GLU A 276 -1.66 26.01 5.95
C GLU A 276 -1.83 24.59 5.38
N ILE A 277 -1.79 23.60 6.27
CA ILE A 277 -1.94 22.19 5.94
C ILE A 277 -2.84 21.48 6.95
N ALA A 278 -3.75 20.65 6.46
CA ALA A 278 -4.61 19.86 7.35
C ALA A 278 -3.77 18.79 8.09
N PRO A 279 -3.97 18.59 9.40
CA PRO A 279 -3.23 17.58 10.15
C PRO A 279 -3.33 16.18 9.52
N GLY A 280 -2.20 15.49 9.43
CA GLY A 280 -2.13 14.13 8.87
C GLY A 280 -2.22 14.06 7.34
N THR A 281 -2.19 15.19 6.65
CA THR A 281 -2.13 15.25 5.18
C THR A 281 -0.76 15.68 4.69
N PHE A 282 -0.48 15.43 3.40
CA PHE A 282 0.73 15.90 2.73
C PHE A 282 0.39 16.58 1.40
N SER A 283 1.28 17.47 0.96
CA SER A 283 1.21 18.10 -0.35
C SER A 283 1.97 17.27 -1.39
N LEU A 284 1.50 17.18 -2.62
CA LEU A 284 2.21 16.54 -3.72
C LEU A 284 3.16 17.54 -4.39
N ARG A 285 4.46 17.28 -4.38
CA ARG A 285 5.46 18.10 -5.08
C ARG A 285 5.60 17.68 -6.54
N THR A 286 5.76 16.38 -6.75
CA THR A 286 5.94 15.76 -8.06
C THR A 286 5.27 14.41 -8.04
N TYR A 287 4.60 14.05 -9.14
CA TYR A 287 4.02 12.73 -9.34
C TYR A 287 4.15 12.36 -10.82
N ARG A 288 4.74 11.21 -11.08
CA ARG A 288 5.06 10.74 -12.44
C ARG A 288 4.77 9.26 -12.53
N MET A 289 4.40 8.84 -13.73
CA MET A 289 4.10 7.46 -14.03
C MET A 289 4.65 7.10 -15.41
N ASP A 290 5.26 5.92 -15.51
CA ASP A 290 5.55 5.25 -16.77
C ASP A 290 4.94 3.85 -16.72
N ALA A 291 4.13 3.54 -17.74
CA ALA A 291 3.43 2.27 -17.84
C ALA A 291 3.76 1.54 -19.13
N ALA A 292 3.89 0.23 -19.03
CA ALA A 292 3.84 -0.68 -20.17
C ALA A 292 2.53 -1.48 -20.13
N ASN A 293 1.92 -1.64 -21.31
CA ASN A 293 0.62 -2.27 -21.47
C ASN A 293 -0.48 -1.61 -20.60
N GLY A 294 -0.42 -0.29 -20.46
CA GLY A 294 -1.43 0.53 -19.77
C GLY A 294 -2.46 1.17 -20.71
N GLY A 295 -2.35 0.94 -22.02
CA GLY A 295 -3.15 1.61 -23.04
C GLY A 295 -2.35 2.68 -23.77
N CYS A 296 -2.51 2.69 -25.08
CA CYS A 296 -1.81 3.58 -25.99
C CYS A 296 -2.81 4.30 -26.87
N GLY A 297 -3.40 5.40 -26.37
CA GLY A 297 -4.50 6.08 -27.05
C GLY A 297 -5.10 7.21 -26.23
N ASP A 298 -6.41 7.41 -26.39
CA ASP A 298 -7.16 8.45 -25.70
C ASP A 298 -7.17 8.24 -24.18
N THR A 299 -7.14 9.34 -23.44
CA THR A 299 -7.18 9.33 -21.98
C THR A 299 -8.59 8.94 -21.51
N THR A 300 -8.72 7.76 -20.89
CA THR A 300 -10.00 7.25 -20.36
C THR A 300 -10.09 7.32 -18.83
N GLY A 301 -8.98 7.57 -18.15
CA GLY A 301 -8.86 7.45 -16.70
C GLY A 301 -8.77 6.00 -16.19
N TYR A 302 -8.59 5.04 -17.10
CA TYR A 302 -8.41 3.62 -16.82
C TYR A 302 -7.26 3.05 -17.65
N PHE A 303 -6.51 2.11 -17.09
CA PHE A 303 -5.58 1.32 -17.89
C PHE A 303 -6.35 0.47 -18.90
N VAL A 304 -5.92 0.51 -20.16
CA VAL A 304 -6.49 -0.25 -21.27
C VAL A 304 -5.45 -1.24 -21.79
N PRO A 305 -5.16 -2.33 -21.05
CA PRO A 305 -4.19 -3.34 -21.47
C PRO A 305 -4.59 -4.02 -22.77
N GLU A 306 -3.59 -4.33 -23.59
CA GLU A 306 -3.72 -5.12 -24.81
C GLU A 306 -3.40 -6.59 -24.53
N PHE A 307 -4.18 -7.47 -25.16
CA PHE A 307 -3.99 -8.92 -25.14
C PHE A 307 -3.42 -9.38 -26.49
N GLY A 308 -2.90 -10.60 -26.60
CA GLY A 308 -2.03 -11.03 -27.70
C GLY A 308 -2.59 -10.91 -29.13
N LYS A 309 -3.92 -10.84 -29.30
CA LYS A 309 -4.57 -10.59 -30.60
C LYS A 309 -4.68 -9.11 -30.96
N ASP A 310 -4.60 -8.23 -29.98
CA ASP A 310 -4.78 -6.78 -30.12
C ASP A 310 -3.44 -6.04 -30.21
N ARG A 311 -2.34 -6.71 -29.84
CA ARG A 311 -0.99 -6.14 -29.96
C ARG A 311 -0.70 -5.81 -31.42
N GLY A 312 -0.74 -4.52 -31.72
CA GLY A 312 -0.35 -3.99 -33.02
C GLY A 312 1.11 -4.29 -33.33
N PRO A 313 1.55 -4.13 -34.60
CA PRO A 313 2.95 -4.25 -34.94
C PRO A 313 3.77 -3.27 -34.08
N SER A 314 4.84 -3.77 -33.44
CA SER A 314 5.78 -2.90 -32.71
C SER A 314 6.24 -1.80 -33.65
N LYS A 315 5.91 -0.55 -33.34
CA LYS A 315 6.41 0.61 -34.09
C LYS A 315 7.93 0.67 -33.92
N GLU A 316 8.64 1.04 -34.99
CA GLU A 316 10.06 1.37 -34.89
C GLU A 316 10.22 2.54 -33.91
N GLY A 317 10.88 2.27 -32.79
CA GLY A 317 11.01 3.22 -31.69
C GLY A 317 11.92 2.68 -30.60
N ALA A 318 12.29 3.55 -29.66
CA ALA A 318 13.11 3.17 -28.51
C ALA A 318 12.40 2.05 -27.74
N ARG A 319 13.09 0.90 -27.61
CA ARG A 319 12.57 -0.22 -26.84
C ARG A 319 12.98 -0.05 -25.40
N VAL A 320 12.01 -0.08 -24.50
CA VAL A 320 12.24 0.11 -23.07
C VAL A 320 11.90 -1.18 -22.33
N ASP A 321 12.73 -1.58 -21.36
CA ASP A 321 12.38 -2.64 -20.44
C ASP A 321 11.53 -2.07 -19.30
N PRO A 322 10.26 -2.46 -19.14
CA PRO A 322 9.42 -1.94 -18.06
C PRO A 322 9.80 -2.45 -16.67
N TYR A 323 10.66 -3.47 -16.57
CA TYR A 323 11.12 -4.03 -15.30
C TYR A 323 12.46 -3.46 -14.82
N GLU A 324 13.18 -2.74 -15.69
CA GLU A 324 14.41 -2.02 -15.34
C GLU A 324 14.10 -0.86 -14.40
N ARG A 325 15.01 -0.63 -13.44
CA ARG A 325 14.89 0.43 -12.45
C ARG A 325 16.21 1.18 -12.19
N ASP A 326 17.23 0.93 -13.02
CA ASP A 326 18.56 1.54 -12.85
C ASP A 326 18.58 2.97 -13.41
N THR A 327 17.75 3.25 -14.42
CA THR A 327 17.54 4.59 -14.96
C THR A 327 16.59 5.35 -14.04
N SER A 328 16.91 6.61 -13.73
CA SER A 328 16.03 7.46 -12.92
C SER A 328 14.73 7.77 -13.67
N MET A 329 13.67 8.11 -12.94
CA MET A 329 12.40 8.47 -13.61
C MET A 329 12.57 9.71 -14.49
N ASP A 330 13.34 10.70 -14.05
CA ASP A 330 13.69 11.88 -14.86
C ASP A 330 14.34 11.52 -16.19
N GLU A 331 15.34 10.64 -16.18
CA GLU A 331 16.03 10.23 -17.40
C GLU A 331 15.12 9.40 -18.30
N ARG A 332 14.32 8.51 -17.71
CA ARG A 332 13.38 7.67 -18.44
C ARG A 332 12.25 8.44 -19.10
N MET A 333 11.81 9.56 -18.52
CA MET A 333 10.79 10.43 -19.11
C MET A 333 11.37 11.54 -20.00
N ARG A 334 12.69 11.75 -19.98
CA ARG A 334 13.33 12.87 -20.69
C ARG A 334 13.06 12.80 -22.19
N GLY A 335 12.47 13.86 -22.72
CA GLY A 335 12.22 14.00 -24.16
C GLY A 335 11.15 13.06 -24.72
N ARG A 336 10.40 12.35 -23.86
CA ARG A 336 9.21 11.59 -24.30
C ARG A 336 8.02 12.52 -24.31
N ASP A 337 7.37 12.65 -25.46
CA ASP A 337 6.06 13.30 -25.54
C ASP A 337 5.03 12.35 -24.92
N ALA A 338 4.13 12.85 -24.07
CA ALA A 338 3.06 12.06 -23.46
C ALA A 338 2.11 11.43 -24.50
N SER A 339 2.14 11.92 -25.76
CA SER A 339 1.41 11.33 -26.89
C SER A 339 2.16 10.21 -27.61
N GLU A 340 3.45 10.02 -27.34
CA GLU A 340 4.27 9.00 -28.00
C GLU A 340 4.28 7.68 -27.23
N CYS A 341 3.58 6.71 -27.80
CA CYS A 341 3.62 5.34 -27.35
C CYS A 341 4.93 4.65 -27.71
N GLY A 342 5.70 4.28 -26.69
CA GLY A 342 6.91 3.48 -26.83
C GLY A 342 6.64 1.99 -26.96
N THR A 343 7.66 1.24 -27.35
CA THR A 343 7.61 -0.23 -27.45
C THR A 343 8.27 -0.86 -26.23
N ALA A 344 7.52 -1.66 -25.46
CA ALA A 344 8.11 -2.45 -24.37
C ALA A 344 8.87 -3.67 -24.93
N THR A 345 10.06 -3.96 -24.40
CA THR A 345 10.85 -5.15 -24.81
C THR A 345 10.25 -6.47 -24.33
N ARG A 346 9.46 -6.41 -23.26
CA ARG A 346 8.78 -7.52 -22.60
C ARG A 346 7.64 -6.99 -21.76
N THR A 347 6.63 -7.83 -21.55
CA THR A 347 5.47 -7.58 -20.70
C THR A 347 5.24 -8.79 -19.85
#